data_AF-A0A7S4HW50-F1
#
_entry.id   AF-A0A7S4HW50-F1
#
_cell.length_a   1.000
_cell.length_b   1.000
_cell.length_c   1.000
_cell.angle_alpha   90.00
_cell.angle_beta   90.00
_cell.angle_gamma   90.00
#
_symmetry.space_group_name_H-M   'P 1'
#
loop_
_entity.id
_entity.type
_entity.pdbx_description
1 polymer ?
#
loop_
_entity_poly.entity_id
_entity_poly.type
_entity_poly.pdbx_seq_one_letter_code
_entity_poly.pdbx_strand_id
1 'polypeptide(L)'
;VVAISEFGRTLTSNGAGTDHGWGGNYFMAGGDVQGGKILGQYPDKLTEDGDVHIGRGRLLPTTSWDALWNGVLEWFGVESQQINEALPNLSNFPTEDLFTQNDLFRP
;
A
#
# COMPACT_ATOMS: atom_id res chain seq x y z
N VAL A 1 -8.81 2.32 12.43
CA VAL A 1 -7.98 1.08 12.40
C VAL A 1 -7.41 0.93 11.00
N VAL A 2 -6.11 0.63 10.91
CA VAL A 2 -5.46 0.17 9.68
C VAL A 2 -5.01 -1.27 9.93
N ALA A 3 -5.50 -2.20 9.13
CA ALA A 3 -5.11 -3.60 9.16
C ALA A 3 -4.22 -3.90 7.95
N ILE A 4 -2.99 -4.33 8.22
CA ILE A 4 -1.97 -4.66 7.22
C ILE A 4 -1.37 -6.03 7.51
N SER A 5 -0.76 -6.65 6.50
CA SER A 5 0.03 -7.86 6.67
C SER A 5 1.30 -7.76 5.84
N GLU A 6 2.43 -8.13 6.45
CA GLU A 6 3.72 -8.33 5.77
C GLU A 6 3.86 -9.73 5.16
N PHE A 7 2.85 -10.60 5.33
CA PHE A 7 2.85 -11.98 4.85
C PHE A 7 2.06 -12.13 3.54
N GLY A 8 2.41 -11.35 2.52
CA GLY A 8 1.89 -11.53 1.16
C GLY A 8 2.13 -12.96 0.65
N ARG A 9 1.27 -13.47 -0.24
CA ARG A 9 1.37 -14.85 -0.78
C ARG A 9 1.51 -14.83 -2.30
N THR A 10 2.22 -15.81 -2.85
CA THR A 10 2.29 -15.98 -4.31
C THR A 10 0.96 -16.43 -4.88
N LEU A 11 0.64 -16.00 -6.11
CA LEU A 11 -0.52 -16.47 -6.87
C LEU A 11 -0.36 -17.91 -7.36
N THR A 12 0.87 -18.31 -7.65
CA THR A 12 1.20 -19.67 -8.10
C THR A 12 1.34 -20.60 -6.90
N SER A 13 0.84 -21.83 -7.05
CA SER A 13 1.01 -22.88 -6.05
C SER A 13 2.44 -23.43 -6.04
N ASN A 14 2.90 -23.83 -4.85
CA ASN A 14 4.15 -24.59 -4.67
C ASN A 14 3.91 -26.11 -4.51
N GLY A 15 2.69 -26.59 -4.77
CA GLY A 15 2.30 -28.01 -4.62
C GLY A 15 1.78 -28.39 -3.23
N ALA A 16 2.01 -27.57 -2.19
CA ALA A 16 1.49 -27.76 -0.83
C ALA A 16 0.74 -26.54 -0.28
N GLY A 17 0.55 -25.52 -1.12
CA GLY A 17 0.01 -24.21 -0.74
C GLY A 17 0.56 -23.14 -1.69
N THR A 18 1.03 -22.03 -1.11
CA THR A 18 1.68 -20.91 -1.80
C THR A 18 2.98 -20.53 -1.09
N ASP A 19 3.85 -19.75 -1.73
CA ASP A 19 5.08 -19.22 -1.13
C ASP A 19 4.88 -17.78 -0.61
N HIS A 20 5.95 -17.17 -0.07
CA HIS A 20 5.98 -15.76 0.29
C HIS A 20 5.92 -14.86 -0.95
N GLY A 21 4.99 -13.90 -0.93
CA GLY A 21 4.80 -12.85 -1.90
C GLY A 21 5.38 -11.51 -1.45
N TRP A 22 5.08 -10.45 -2.19
CA TRP A 22 5.48 -9.07 -1.87
C TRP A 22 4.28 -8.12 -1.84
N GLY A 23 3.49 -8.10 -2.92
CA GLY A 23 2.20 -7.38 -2.96
C GLY A 23 1.16 -7.90 -1.98
N GLY A 24 0.28 -6.99 -1.53
CA GLY A 24 -0.82 -7.27 -0.61
C GLY A 24 -1.82 -6.10 -0.56
N ASN A 25 -2.87 -6.24 0.24
CA ASN A 25 -3.90 -5.22 0.43
C ASN A 25 -3.90 -4.73 1.88
N TYR A 26 -4.16 -3.44 2.07
CA TYR A 26 -4.41 -2.84 3.38
C TYR A 26 -5.91 -2.53 3.52
N PHE A 27 -6.44 -2.68 4.74
CA PHE A 27 -7.82 -2.33 5.05
C PHE A 27 -7.85 -1.22 6.09
N MET A 28 -8.52 -0.12 5.78
CA MET A 28 -8.71 1.00 6.70
C MET A 28 -10.21 1.15 7.01
N ALA A 29 -10.54 1.31 8.29
CA ALA A 29 -11.91 1.52 8.76
C ALA A 29 -11.94 2.46 9.98
N GLY A 30 -12.94 3.32 10.06
CA GLY A 30 -13.13 4.30 11.13
C GLY A 30 -14.23 5.31 10.78
N GLY A 31 -14.65 6.11 11.77
CA GLY A 31 -15.74 7.10 11.59
C GLY A 31 -15.40 8.18 10.56
N ASP A 32 -14.17 8.71 10.64
CA ASP A 32 -13.71 9.79 9.77
C ASP A 32 -13.02 9.28 8.49
N VAL A 33 -12.84 7.96 8.36
CA VAL A 33 -12.25 7.37 7.15
C VAL A 33 -13.17 7.65 5.96
N GLN A 34 -12.59 8.16 4.88
CA GLN A 34 -13.26 8.36 3.61
C GLN A 34 -13.39 7.03 2.85
N GLY A 35 -14.20 6.12 3.42
CA GLY A 35 -14.41 4.77 2.92
C GLY A 35 -15.16 4.71 1.59
N GLY A 36 -15.32 3.48 1.07
CA GLY A 36 -15.92 3.24 -0.24
C GLY A 36 -14.96 3.48 -1.40
N LYS A 37 -13.66 3.62 -1.12
CA LYS A 37 -12.59 3.81 -2.09
C LYS A 37 -11.64 2.62 -2.11
N ILE A 38 -11.10 2.33 -3.28
CA ILE A 38 -9.88 1.54 -3.44
C ILE A 38 -8.80 2.55 -3.82
N LEU A 39 -7.74 2.59 -3.02
CA LEU A 39 -6.57 3.44 -3.27
C LEU A 39 -5.41 2.57 -3.75
N GLY A 40 -4.53 3.17 -4.56
CA GLY A 40 -3.50 2.44 -5.30
C GLY A 40 -4.01 1.89 -6.62
N GLN A 41 -3.26 0.97 -7.22
CA GLN A 41 -3.57 0.39 -8.53
C GLN A 41 -3.72 -1.12 -8.40
N TYR A 42 -4.85 -1.65 -8.88
CA TYR A 42 -5.05 -3.09 -8.95
C TYR A 42 -4.41 -3.64 -10.24
N PRO A 43 -3.73 -4.80 -10.22
CA PRO A 43 -3.15 -5.38 -11.43
C PRO A 43 -4.20 -5.67 -12.50
N ASP A 44 -3.97 -5.22 -13.72
CA ASP A 44 -4.86 -5.51 -14.86
C ASP A 44 -4.82 -6.99 -15.28
N LYS A 45 -3.68 -7.64 -15.04
CA LYS A 45 -3.45 -9.06 -15.31
C LYS A 45 -2.80 -9.72 -14.10
N LEU A 46 -3.29 -10.92 -13.78
CA LEU A 46 -2.73 -11.78 -12.73
C LEU A 46 -1.92 -12.96 -13.30
N THR A 47 -1.83 -13.06 -14.62
CA THR A 47 -1.04 -14.04 -15.35
C THR A 47 0.44 -13.65 -15.37
N GLU A 48 1.31 -14.59 -15.76
CA GLU A 48 2.76 -14.37 -15.72
C GLU A 48 3.24 -13.24 -16.66
N ASP A 49 2.45 -12.91 -17.68
CA ASP A 49 2.70 -11.80 -18.63
C ASP A 49 2.17 -10.44 -18.13
N GLY A 50 1.70 -10.33 -16.90
CA GLY A 50 1.29 -9.06 -16.30
C GLY A 50 2.47 -8.17 -15.92
N ASP A 51 2.32 -6.85 -16.10
CA ASP A 51 3.43 -5.89 -15.94
C ASP A 51 4.02 -5.84 -14.53
N VAL A 52 3.19 -6.08 -13.52
CA VAL A 52 3.61 -6.13 -12.11
C VAL A 52 3.95 -7.54 -11.63
N HIS A 53 3.87 -8.54 -12.50
CA HIS A 53 4.23 -9.91 -12.16
C HIS A 53 5.74 -10.13 -12.32
N ILE A 54 6.44 -10.35 -11.20
CA ILE A 54 7.91 -10.47 -11.16
C ILE A 54 8.40 -11.92 -10.99
N GLY A 55 7.60 -12.86 -11.48
CA GLY A 55 7.91 -14.29 -11.50
C GLY A 55 7.45 -15.05 -10.25
N ARG A 56 7.14 -16.34 -10.44
CA ARG A 56 6.61 -17.26 -9.42
C ARG A 56 5.38 -16.72 -8.67
N GLY A 57 4.45 -16.09 -9.39
CA GLY A 57 3.22 -15.57 -8.78
C GLY A 57 3.41 -14.37 -7.85
N ARG A 58 4.59 -13.74 -7.81
CA ARG A 58 4.82 -12.56 -6.99
C ARG A 58 4.40 -11.32 -7.76
N LEU A 59 3.61 -10.48 -7.11
CA LEU A 59 3.23 -9.17 -7.62
C LEU A 59 4.07 -8.09 -6.93
N LEU A 60 4.60 -7.17 -7.73
CA LEU A 60 5.23 -5.93 -7.29
C LEU A 60 4.14 -4.98 -6.76
N PRO A 61 4.22 -4.48 -5.52
CA PRO A 61 3.32 -3.44 -5.04
C PRO A 61 3.44 -2.18 -5.91
N THR A 62 2.32 -1.61 -6.34
CA THR A 62 2.27 -0.35 -7.09
C THR A 62 2.28 0.88 -6.19
N THR A 63 2.10 0.68 -4.88
CA THR A 63 1.95 1.74 -3.89
C THR A 63 2.81 1.38 -2.69
N SER A 64 3.59 2.36 -2.22
CA SER A 64 4.52 2.14 -1.13
C SER A 64 3.79 2.04 0.21
N TRP A 65 4.46 1.46 1.20
CA TRP A 65 3.99 1.50 2.58
C TRP A 65 3.89 2.96 3.08
N ASP A 66 4.88 3.79 2.74
CA ASP A 66 4.92 5.21 3.13
C ASP A 66 3.76 6.02 2.56
N ALA A 67 3.23 5.67 1.38
CA ALA A 67 2.12 6.38 0.75
C ALA A 67 0.87 6.43 1.63
N LEU A 68 0.49 5.30 2.25
CA LEU A 68 -0.64 5.28 3.19
C LEU A 68 -0.31 6.05 4.46
N TRP A 69 0.88 5.82 5.02
CA TRP A 69 1.22 6.42 6.31
C TRP A 69 1.47 7.91 6.23
N ASN A 70 1.85 8.47 5.07
CA ASN A 70 1.95 9.92 4.89
C ASN A 70 0.62 10.60 5.22
N GLY A 71 -0.47 10.17 4.59
CA GLY A 71 -1.79 10.75 4.85
C GLY A 71 -2.30 10.48 6.26
N VAL A 72 -1.93 9.34 6.86
CA VAL A 72 -2.24 9.07 8.27
C VAL A 72 -1.50 10.04 9.18
N LEU A 73 -0.19 10.23 9.00
CA LEU A 73 0.60 11.13 9.83
C LEU A 73 0.15 12.60 9.68
N GLU A 74 -0.19 13.03 8.46
CA GLU A 74 -0.82 14.34 8.24
C GLU A 74 -2.10 14.50 9.07
N TRP A 75 -3.00 13.50 9.04
CA TRP A 75 -4.24 13.51 9.83
C TRP A 75 -4.01 13.49 11.34
N PHE A 76 -2.94 12.82 11.80
CA PHE A 76 -2.48 12.88 13.19
C PHE A 76 -1.89 14.24 13.58
N GLY A 77 -1.70 15.16 12.63
CA GLY A 77 -1.15 16.49 12.85
C GLY A 77 0.38 16.51 12.97
N VAL A 78 1.07 15.51 12.42
CA VAL A 78 2.55 15.50 12.38
C VAL A 78 3.03 16.62 11.45
N GLU A 79 3.96 17.44 11.92
CA GLU A 79 4.52 18.51 11.11
C GLU A 79 5.28 17.95 9.91
N SER A 80 5.16 18.59 8.74
CA SER A 80 5.79 18.14 7.50
C SER A 80 7.31 17.95 7.61
N GLN A 81 7.97 18.72 8.48
CA GLN A 81 9.40 18.62 8.75
C GLN A 81 9.77 17.32 9.47
N GLN A 82 8.83 16.73 10.22
CA GLN A 82 9.04 15.52 11.03
C GLN A 82 8.56 14.25 10.34
N ILE A 83 7.78 14.34 9.25
CA ILE A 83 7.27 13.17 8.53
C ILE A 83 8.43 12.26 8.07
N ASN A 84 9.53 12.83 7.59
CA ASN A 84 10.71 12.07 7.16
C ASN A 84 11.40 11.29 8.30
N GLU A 85 11.20 11.67 9.56
CA GLU A 85 11.71 10.91 10.71
C GLU A 85 10.92 9.61 10.91
N ALA A 86 9.60 9.66 10.69
CA ALA A 86 8.71 8.50 10.78
C ALA A 86 8.73 7.65 9.49
N LEU A 87 8.87 8.29 8.33
CA LEU A 87 8.86 7.69 7.00
C LEU A 87 10.20 7.96 6.29
N PRO A 88 11.30 7.30 6.69
CA PRO A 88 12.64 7.60 6.17
C PRO A 88 12.80 7.28 4.68
N ASN A 89 11.91 6.47 4.10
CA ASN A 89 11.93 6.11 2.70
C ASN A 89 11.03 6.98 1.82
N LEU A 90 10.30 7.95 2.39
CA LEU A 90 9.32 8.79 1.69
C LEU A 90 9.94 9.50 0.47
N SER A 91 11.19 9.96 0.60
CA SER A 91 11.93 10.66 -0.45
C SER A 91 12.31 9.79 -1.65
N ASN A 92 12.17 8.46 -1.55
CA ASN A 92 12.38 7.55 -2.67
C ASN A 92 11.16 7.46 -3.60
N PHE A 93 10.02 8.05 -3.21
CA PHE A 93 8.77 7.96 -3.96
C PHE A 93 8.36 9.35 -4.48
N PRO A 94 7.85 9.45 -5.73
CA PRO A 94 7.25 10.67 -6.24
C PRO A 94 6.10 11.15 -5.34
N THR A 95 5.94 12.46 -5.21
CA THR A 95 4.90 13.02 -4.32
C THR A 95 3.49 12.66 -4.78
N GLU A 96 3.28 12.50 -6.09
CA GLU A 96 2.03 12.06 -6.69
C GLU A 96 1.63 10.62 -6.33
N ASP A 97 2.57 9.79 -5.87
CA ASP A 97 2.31 8.41 -5.43
C ASP A 97 1.97 8.33 -3.93
N LEU A 98 2.05 9.45 -3.20
CA LEU A 98 1.78 9.54 -1.77
C LEU A 98 0.34 9.99 -1.51
N PHE A 99 -0.34 9.37 -0.56
CA PHE A 99 -1.65 9.84 -0.14
C PHE A 99 -1.52 10.95 0.90
N THR A 100 -2.45 11.89 0.85
CA THR A 100 -2.62 12.96 1.84
C THR A 100 -3.73 12.61 2.82
N GLN A 101 -3.87 13.39 3.89
CA GLN A 101 -5.01 13.23 4.80
C GLN A 101 -6.36 13.35 4.08
N ASN A 102 -6.44 14.16 3.03
CA ASN A 102 -7.68 14.40 2.27
C ASN A 102 -8.07 13.22 1.36
N ASP A 103 -7.13 12.33 1.06
CA ASP A 103 -7.43 11.09 0.32
C ASP A 103 -8.07 10.04 1.24
N LEU A 104 -7.64 10.03 2.51
CA LEU A 104 -7.93 9.01 3.51
C LEU A 104 -9.07 9.36 4.47
N PHE A 105 -9.24 10.64 4.81
CA PHE A 105 -10.17 11.11 5.83
C PHE A 105 -11.12 12.18 5.29
N ARG A 106 -12.29 12.29 5.93
CA ARG A 106 -13.25 13.36 5.64
C ARG A 106 -12.68 14.71 6.14
N PRO A 107 -12.99 15.83 5.45
CA PRO A 107 -12.60 17.17 5.87
C PRO A 107 -13.16 17.56 7.24
#